data_AF-A0AAU5ZG88-F1
#
_entry.id   AF-A0AAU5ZG88-F1
#
_cell.length_a   1.000
_cell.length_b   1.000
_cell.length_c   1.000
_cell.angle_alpha   90.00
_cell.angle_beta   90.00
_cell.angle_gamma   90.00
#
_symmetry.space_group_name_H-M   'P 1'
#
loop_
_entity.id
_entity.type
_entity.pdbx_description
1 polymer ?
#
loop_
_entity_poly.entity_id
_entity_poly.type
_entity_poly.pdbx_seq_one_letter_code
_entity_poly.pdbx_strand_id
1 'polypeptide(L)'
;MWKWGNLLLAFLAELVALGIFAWWGWEAVSSTPLKLLLAIGLPVVAAVLWGLFAAPTASRGTPVVRAIVKVVVFGLAGAALWSLGHPLLAVIFVVVVAANLLIIHVQKIEP
;
A
#
# COMPACT_ATOMS: atom_id res chain seq x y z
N MET A 1 16.77 -16.34 -9.58
CA MET A 1 15.61 -16.00 -10.45
C MET A 1 14.39 -15.47 -9.67
N TRP A 2 14.12 -15.90 -8.43
CA TRP A 2 12.92 -15.50 -7.66
C TRP A 2 12.86 -14.01 -7.20
N LYS A 3 14.00 -13.32 -7.11
CA LYS A 3 14.09 -11.92 -6.63
C LYS A 3 13.20 -10.95 -7.42
N TRP A 4 13.27 -11.01 -8.76
CA TRP A 4 12.50 -10.12 -9.63
C TRP A 4 10.99 -10.31 -9.50
N GLY A 5 10.53 -11.54 -9.28
CA GLY A 5 9.12 -11.84 -9.05
C GLY A 5 8.60 -11.22 -7.75
N ASN A 6 9.36 -11.31 -6.65
CA ASN A 6 8.97 -10.70 -5.37
C ASN A 6 8.96 -9.17 -5.42
N LEU A 7 9.94 -8.57 -6.12
CA LEU A 7 9.98 -7.12 -6.33
C LEU A 7 8.83 -6.64 -7.21
N LEU A 8 8.53 -7.36 -8.29
CA LEU A 8 7.36 -7.07 -9.12
C LEU A 8 6.07 -7.19 -8.33
N LEU A 9 5.91 -8.24 -7.52
CA LEU A 9 4.74 -8.42 -6.66
C LEU A 9 4.61 -7.30 -5.63
N ALA A 10 5.73 -6.84 -5.05
CA ALA A 10 5.73 -5.70 -4.14
C ALA A 10 5.25 -4.42 -4.84
N PHE A 11 5.77 -4.15 -6.04
CA PHE A 11 5.36 -3.01 -6.83
C PHE A 11 3.87 -3.07 -7.24
N LEU A 12 3.39 -4.24 -7.66
CA LEU A 12 1.97 -4.44 -7.97
C LEU A 12 1.10 -4.23 -6.73
N ALA A 13 1.53 -4.71 -5.56
CA ALA A 13 0.81 -4.45 -4.32
C ALA A 13 0.75 -2.96 -3.98
N GLU A 14 1.82 -2.20 -4.22
CA GLU A 14 1.84 -0.73 -4.07
C GLU A 14 0.79 -0.07 -4.99
N LEU A 15 0.75 -0.45 -6.27
CA LEU A 15 -0.25 0.07 -7.21
C LEU A 15 -1.67 -0.30 -6.82
N VAL A 16 -1.89 -1.54 -6.37
CA VAL A 16 -3.20 -2.01 -5.88
C VAL A 16 -3.62 -1.22 -4.63
N ALA A 17 -2.71 -0.95 -3.70
CA ALA A 17 -3.01 -0.13 -2.52
C ALA A 17 -3.47 1.28 -2.92
N LEU A 18 -2.79 1.92 -3.88
CA LEU A 18 -3.19 3.23 -4.39
C LEU A 18 -4.57 3.17 -5.07
N GLY A 19 -4.84 2.13 -5.86
CA GLY A 19 -6.15 1.91 -6.47
C GLY A 19 -7.26 1.72 -5.44
N ILE A 20 -6.99 0.98 -4.36
CA ILE A 20 -7.93 0.80 -3.24
C ILE A 20 -8.23 2.13 -2.56
N PHE A 21 -7.21 2.96 -2.29
CA PHE A 21 -7.45 4.29 -1.70
C PHE A 21 -8.26 5.20 -2.60
N ALA A 22 -8.01 5.17 -3.92
CA ALA A 22 -8.79 5.93 -4.88
C ALA A 22 -10.26 5.51 -4.88
N TRP A 23 -10.51 4.19 -4.93
CA TRP A 23 -11.85 3.64 -4.89
C TRP A 23 -12.56 3.95 -3.58
N TRP A 24 -11.88 3.74 -2.45
CA TRP A 24 -12.44 4.08 -1.14
C TRP A 24 -12.77 5.57 -1.02
N GLY A 25 -11.87 6.46 -1.45
CA GLY A 25 -12.10 7.89 -1.45
C GLY A 25 -13.29 8.32 -2.33
N TRP A 26 -13.53 7.62 -3.43
CA TRP A 26 -14.70 7.85 -4.29
C TRP A 26 -16.02 7.43 -3.63
N GLU A 27 -16.02 6.32 -2.88
CA GLU A 27 -17.23 5.77 -2.28
C GLU A 27 -17.54 6.35 -0.89
N ALA A 28 -16.54 6.93 -0.22
CA ALA A 28 -16.66 7.41 1.17
C ALA A 28 -17.60 8.61 1.37
N VAL A 29 -17.89 9.39 0.32
CA VAL A 29 -18.67 10.64 0.41
C VAL A 29 -19.62 10.79 -0.75
N SER A 30 -20.74 11.50 -0.61
CA SER A 30 -21.75 11.64 -1.67
C SER A 30 -21.46 12.77 -2.66
N SER A 31 -20.87 13.88 -2.20
CA SER A 31 -20.65 15.07 -3.04
C SER A 31 -19.49 14.87 -4.01
N THR A 32 -19.73 15.06 -5.31
CA THR A 32 -18.73 14.88 -6.38
C THR A 32 -17.42 15.64 -6.15
N PRO A 33 -17.40 16.91 -5.71
CA PRO A 33 -16.14 17.61 -5.45
C PRO A 33 -15.31 16.94 -4.35
N LEU A 34 -15.94 16.52 -3.25
CA LEU A 34 -15.24 15.80 -2.17
C LEU A 34 -14.81 14.39 -2.60
N LYS A 35 -15.60 13.71 -3.45
CA LYS A 35 -15.20 12.41 -4.03
C LYS A 35 -13.89 12.53 -4.80
N LEU A 36 -13.79 13.51 -5.71
CA LEU A 36 -12.57 13.76 -6.47
C LEU A 36 -11.40 14.11 -5.55
N LEU A 37 -11.65 14.97 -4.55
CA LEU A 37 -10.64 15.36 -3.58
C LEU A 37 -10.09 14.15 -2.81
N LEU A 38 -10.93 13.24 -2.34
CA LEU A 38 -10.50 12.05 -1.58
C LEU A 38 -9.90 10.97 -2.50
N ALA A 39 -10.54 10.70 -3.64
CA ALA A 39 -10.09 9.68 -4.60
C ALA A 39 -8.71 10.01 -5.18
N ILE A 40 -8.33 11.28 -5.27
CA ILE A 40 -6.99 11.70 -5.71
C ILE A 40 -6.08 11.98 -4.51
N GLY A 41 -6.59 12.70 -3.52
CA GLY A 41 -5.82 13.15 -2.35
C GLY A 41 -5.27 12.00 -1.53
N LEU A 42 -6.06 10.94 -1.29
CA LEU A 42 -5.59 9.78 -0.51
C LEU A 42 -4.44 9.04 -1.21
N PRO A 43 -4.54 8.65 -2.49
CA PRO A 43 -3.39 8.08 -3.22
C PRO A 43 -2.17 8.99 -3.25
N VAL A 44 -2.36 10.31 -3.46
CA VAL A 44 -1.24 11.26 -3.50
C VAL A 44 -0.53 11.34 -2.15
N VAL A 45 -1.28 11.47 -1.05
CA VAL A 45 -0.71 11.48 0.30
C VAL A 45 0.00 10.16 0.59
N ALA A 46 -0.60 9.02 0.23
CA ALA A 46 0.02 7.71 0.40
C ALA A 46 1.33 7.61 -0.40
N ALA A 47 1.35 8.04 -1.66
CA ALA A 47 2.54 8.03 -2.52
C ALA A 47 3.65 8.95 -1.99
N VAL A 48 3.31 10.13 -1.47
CA VAL A 48 4.28 11.06 -0.86
C VAL A 48 4.87 10.47 0.41
N LEU A 49 4.05 9.94 1.32
CA LEU A 49 4.51 9.28 2.54
C LEU A 49 5.40 8.07 2.20
N TRP A 50 5.02 7.32 1.17
CA TRP A 50 5.81 6.20 0.67
C TRP A 50 7.18 6.68 0.15
N GLY A 51 7.21 7.70 -0.70
CA GLY A 51 8.45 8.27 -1.25
C GLY A 51 9.40 8.79 -0.17
N LEU A 52 8.86 9.39 0.89
CA LEU A 52 9.65 9.98 1.97
C LEU A 52 10.26 8.94 2.93
N PHE A 53 9.55 7.83 3.18
CA PHE A 53 9.87 6.92 4.28
C PHE A 53 10.03 5.45 3.88
N ALA A 54 9.34 4.99 2.83
CA ALA A 54 9.26 3.58 2.45
C ALA A 54 9.98 3.22 1.13
N ALA A 55 10.22 4.19 0.25
CA ALA A 55 10.94 4.00 -1.02
C ALA A 55 12.40 3.56 -0.81
N PRO A 56 13.03 2.86 -1.79
CA PRO A 56 14.46 2.51 -1.72
C PRO A 56 15.37 3.73 -1.61
N THR A 57 14.96 4.81 -2.25
CA THR A 57 15.64 6.11 -2.27
C THR A 57 15.11 7.06 -1.19
N ALA A 58 14.33 6.57 -0.22
CA ALA A 58 13.70 7.39 0.81
C ALA A 58 14.75 8.13 1.65
N SER A 59 14.67 9.46 1.67
CA SER A 59 15.63 10.32 2.38
C SER A 59 15.51 10.24 3.91
N ARG A 60 14.36 9.81 4.45
CA ARG A 60 14.08 9.70 5.89
C ARG A 60 13.75 8.27 6.36
N GLY A 61 13.99 7.27 5.52
CA GLY A 61 13.60 5.88 5.79
C GLY A 61 14.64 5.10 6.59
N THR A 62 14.53 5.05 7.92
CA THR A 62 15.24 4.02 8.69
C THR A 62 14.57 2.65 8.48
N PRO A 63 15.27 1.51 8.69
CA PRO A 63 14.67 0.19 8.48
C PRO A 63 13.35 -0.01 9.26
N VAL A 64 13.28 0.51 10.49
CA VAL A 64 12.10 0.44 11.34
C VAL A 64 10.97 1.33 10.81
N VAL A 65 11.27 2.59 10.50
CA VAL A 65 10.27 3.54 9.96
C VAL A 65 9.70 3.02 8.63
N ARG A 66 10.55 2.48 7.77
CA ARG A 66 10.19 1.87 6.51
C ARG A 66 9.23 0.69 6.68
N ALA A 67 9.49 -0.18 7.65
CA ALA A 67 8.59 -1.29 7.97
C ALA A 67 7.23 -0.80 8.49
N ILE A 68 7.23 0.16 9.42
CA ILE A 68 6.02 0.76 9.97
C ILE A 68 5.15 1.37 8.87
N VAL A 69 5.74 2.20 8.00
CA VAL A 69 4.99 2.87 6.92
C VAL A 69 4.39 1.84 5.95
N LYS A 70 5.14 0.80 5.58
CA LYS A 70 4.60 -0.29 4.74
C LYS A 70 3.40 -0.98 5.39
N VAL A 71 3.52 -1.35 6.67
CA VAL A 71 2.45 -2.01 7.42
C VAL A 71 1.22 -1.10 7.54
N VAL A 72 1.42 0.18 7.86
CA VAL A 72 0.32 1.15 7.98
C VAL A 72 -0.38 1.34 6.65
N VAL A 73 0.36 1.61 5.56
CA VAL A 73 -0.25 1.87 4.25
C VAL A 73 -1.00 0.64 3.73
N PHE A 74 -0.40 -0.55 3.79
CA PHE A 74 -1.07 -1.76 3.33
C PHE A 74 -2.21 -2.21 4.26
N GLY A 75 -2.06 -2.02 5.57
CA GLY A 75 -3.11 -2.28 6.54
C GLY A 75 -4.33 -1.36 6.34
N LEU A 76 -4.09 -0.08 6.08
CA LEU A 76 -5.14 0.88 5.75
C LEU A 76 -5.83 0.55 4.42
N ALA A 77 -5.09 0.11 3.40
CA ALA A 77 -5.71 -0.38 2.16
C ALA A 77 -6.59 -1.63 2.41
N GLY A 78 -6.12 -2.58 3.24
CA GLY A 78 -6.95 -3.71 3.67
C GLY A 78 -8.22 -3.26 4.41
N ALA A 79 -8.11 -2.33 5.35
CA ALA A 79 -9.24 -1.76 6.08
C ALA A 79 -10.22 -1.03 5.14
N ALA A 80 -9.71 -0.31 4.15
CA ALA A 80 -10.51 0.35 3.12
C ALA A 80 -11.32 -0.67 2.30
N LEU A 81 -10.69 -1.73 1.79
CA LEU A 81 -11.40 -2.83 1.10
C LEU A 81 -12.46 -3.49 1.98
N TRP A 82 -12.16 -3.69 3.26
CA TRP A 82 -13.12 -4.26 4.20
C TRP A 82 -14.35 -3.36 4.33
N SER A 83 -14.16 -2.06 4.48
CA SER A 83 -15.25 -1.09 4.61
C SER A 83 -16.05 -0.90 3.31
N LEU A 84 -15.47 -1.21 2.15
CA LEU A 84 -16.17 -1.30 0.86
C LEU A 84 -17.03 -2.57 0.72
N GLY A 85 -17.05 -3.45 1.73
CA GLY A 85 -17.82 -4.69 1.70
C GLY A 85 -17.11 -5.85 1.01
N HIS A 86 -15.79 -5.76 0.81
CA HIS A 86 -14.97 -6.82 0.20
C HIS A 86 -14.00 -7.48 1.20
N PRO A 87 -14.49 -8.13 2.27
CA PRO A 87 -13.64 -8.68 3.34
C PRO A 87 -12.70 -9.78 2.84
N LEU A 88 -13.15 -10.63 1.92
CA LEU A 88 -12.31 -11.68 1.33
C LEU A 88 -11.11 -11.07 0.58
N LEU A 89 -11.35 -10.03 -0.24
CA LEU A 89 -10.26 -9.34 -0.95
C LEU A 89 -9.32 -8.61 0.02
N ALA A 90 -9.85 -8.01 1.08
CA ALA A 90 -9.06 -7.38 2.13
C ALA A 90 -8.09 -8.38 2.80
N VAL A 91 -8.59 -9.55 3.20
CA VAL A 91 -7.76 -10.60 3.83
C VAL A 91 -6.71 -11.12 2.84
N ILE A 92 -7.11 -11.44 1.60
CA ILE A 92 -6.18 -11.91 0.58
C ILE A 92 -5.07 -10.88 0.35
N PHE A 93 -5.43 -9.61 0.20
CA PHE A 93 -4.47 -8.53 -0.03
C PHE A 93 -3.45 -8.42 1.11
N VAL A 94 -3.91 -8.33 2.36
CA VAL A 94 -3.02 -8.19 3.52
C VAL A 94 -2.13 -9.42 3.69
N VAL A 95 -2.66 -10.63 3.51
CA VAL A 95 -1.88 -11.88 3.63
C VAL A 95 -0.82 -11.97 2.54
N VAL A 96 -1.16 -11.69 1.28
CA VAL A 96 -0.20 -11.72 0.16
C VAL A 96 0.92 -10.70 0.39
N VAL A 97 0.58 -9.48 0.80
CA VAL A 97 1.56 -8.44 1.10
C VAL A 97 2.47 -8.84 2.25
N ALA A 98 1.90 -9.32 3.36
CA ALA A 98 2.67 -9.73 4.53
C ALA A 98 3.65 -10.86 4.18
N ALA A 99 3.18 -11.88 3.44
CA ALA A 99 4.03 -12.96 2.97
C ALA A 99 5.17 -12.47 2.08
N ASN A 100 4.88 -11.58 1.11
CA ASN A 100 5.89 -11.04 0.21
C ASN A 100 6.95 -10.21 0.96
N LEU A 101 6.52 -9.36 1.90
CA LEU A 101 7.43 -8.55 2.72
C LEU A 101 8.33 -9.42 3.62
N LEU A 102 7.77 -10.48 4.21
CA LEU A 102 8.55 -11.44 5.01
C LEU A 102 9.60 -12.16 4.16
N ILE A 103 9.24 -12.62 2.96
CA ILE A 103 10.18 -13.27 2.04
C ILE A 103 11.32 -12.30 1.67
N ILE A 104 11.00 -11.05 1.32
CA ILE A 104 11.99 -10.03 0.99
C ILE A 104 12.94 -9.77 2.17
N HIS A 105 12.40 -9.68 3.39
CA HIS A 105 13.19 -9.45 4.60
C HIS A 105 14.12 -10.63 4.93
N VAL A 106 13.60 -11.86 4.91
CA VAL A 106 14.37 -13.08 5.21
C VAL A 106 15.46 -13.32 4.18
N GLN A 107 15.17 -13.09 2.90
CA GLN A 107 16.13 -13.30 1.81
C GLN A 107 17.17 -12.18 1.69
N LYS A 108 17.13 -11.15 2.56
CA LYS A 108 17.97 -9.94 2.48
C LYS A 108 18.04 -9.42 1.04
N ILE A 109 16.87 -9.37 0.39
CA ILE A 109 16.79 -8.76 -0.94
C ILE A 109 16.86 -7.27 -0.68
N GLU A 110 18.08 -6.73 -0.67
CA GLU A 110 18.27 -5.30 -0.83
C GLU A 110 17.71 -4.90 -2.20
N PRO A 111 16.75 -3.95 -2.26
CA PRO A 111 16.43 -3.28 -3.52
C PRO A 111 17.60 -2.37 -3.94
#